data_AF-A0A2S2NU48-F1
#
_entry.id   AF-A0A2S2NU48-F1
#
_cell.length_a   1.000
_cell.length_b   1.000
_cell.length_c   1.000
_cell.angle_alpha   90.00
_cell.angle_beta   90.00
_cell.angle_gamma   90.00
#
_symmetry.space_group_name_H-M   'P 1'
#
loop_
_entity.id
_entity.type
_entity.pdbx_description
1 polymer ?
#
loop_
_entity_poly.entity_id
_entity_poly.type
_entity_poly.pdbx_seq_one_letter_code
_entity_poly.pdbx_strand_id
1 'polypeptide(L)'
;MIVANIPSILGWIMLYYTHSVASLYASTVLMGLSIGFSEAPILSYVGEITEPRLRGMMASLASTAGMLGMFLIYLLGYFFEWRIVALLSTLCPITCICLVMLIPESPIWLIAKGKNEKAKKALCWVRGWVNPEIVKTEYLELIRYNELSGTRNGKVNIEYDSLSSKLSQLKDPSVYRPLGLVMIVFFISYIICLLPCKPYFSQIMNQVDLSNDQSLLLV
;
A
#
# COMPACT_ATOMS: atom_id res chain seq x y z
N MET A 1 -5.27 5.21 -5.26
CA MET A 1 -4.64 3.91 -5.62
C MET A 1 -4.19 3.86 -7.07
N ILE A 2 -5.04 4.15 -8.06
CA ILE A 2 -4.68 4.05 -9.49
C ILE A 2 -3.45 4.90 -9.87
N VAL A 3 -3.41 6.18 -9.47
CA VAL A 3 -2.28 7.09 -9.78
C VAL A 3 -0.97 6.60 -9.15
N ALA A 4 -1.03 5.97 -7.98
CA ALA A 4 0.14 5.48 -7.27
C ALA A 4 0.78 4.27 -7.96
N ASN A 5 0.05 3.54 -8.81
CA ASN A 5 0.58 2.42 -9.60
C ASN A 5 1.32 2.87 -10.87
N ILE A 6 1.14 4.11 -11.34
CA ILE A 6 1.80 4.61 -12.55
C ILE A 6 3.33 4.64 -12.39
N PRO A 7 3.91 5.18 -11.29
CA PRO A 7 5.35 5.11 -11.07
C PRO A 7 5.88 3.67 -10.93
N SER A 8 5.09 2.73 -10.43
CA SER A 8 5.48 1.30 -10.39
C SER A 8 5.68 0.73 -11.78
N ILE A 9 4.73 0.96 -12.70
CA ILE A 9 4.82 0.47 -14.08
C ILE A 9 6.05 1.07 -14.78
N LEU A 10 6.26 2.37 -14.63
CA LEU A 10 7.43 3.05 -15.17
C LEU A 10 8.73 2.52 -14.56
N GLY A 11 8.75 2.23 -13.26
CA GLY A 11 9.89 1.67 -12.56
C GLY A 11 10.29 0.29 -13.11
N TRP A 12 9.32 -0.61 -13.31
CA TRP A 12 9.57 -1.94 -13.88
C TRP A 12 10.04 -1.89 -15.33
N ILE A 13 9.45 -1.02 -16.15
CA ILE A 13 9.88 -0.83 -17.56
C ILE A 13 11.30 -0.25 -17.60
N MET A 14 11.61 0.73 -16.75
CA MET A 14 12.95 1.33 -16.67
C MET A 14 13.99 0.31 -16.19
N LEU A 15 13.61 -0.56 -15.24
CA LEU A 15 14.46 -1.65 -14.77
C LEU A 15 14.77 -2.64 -15.92
N TYR A 16 13.80 -2.96 -16.78
CA TYR A 16 14.03 -3.81 -17.94
C TYR A 16 15.05 -3.24 -18.93
N TYR A 17 14.99 -1.94 -19.23
CA TYR A 17 15.93 -1.26 -20.14
C TYR A 17 17.22 -0.79 -19.47
N THR A 18 17.48 -1.22 -18.23
CA THR A 18 18.65 -0.77 -17.48
C THR A 18 19.93 -1.38 -18.07
N HIS A 19 20.85 -0.49 -18.45
CA HIS A 19 22.21 -0.80 -18.90
C HIS A 19 23.29 -0.03 -18.13
N SER A 20 22.89 0.92 -17.27
CA SER A 20 23.78 1.73 -16.43
C SER A 20 23.39 1.64 -14.96
N VAL A 21 24.37 1.78 -14.07
CA VAL A 21 24.16 1.83 -12.62
C VAL A 21 23.23 2.99 -12.23
N ALA A 22 23.34 4.13 -12.93
CA ALA A 22 22.47 5.29 -12.68
C ALA A 22 20.99 4.98 -13.00
N SER A 23 20.72 4.28 -14.11
CA SER A 23 19.34 3.85 -14.47
C SER A 23 18.78 2.84 -13.46
N LEU A 24 19.63 1.98 -12.90
CA LEU A 24 19.22 1.02 -11.87
C LEU A 24 18.76 1.75 -10.59
N TYR A 25 19.56 2.71 -10.10
CA TYR A 25 19.17 3.51 -8.94
C TYR A 25 17.91 4.34 -9.20
N ALA A 26 17.80 4.97 -10.37
CA ALA A 26 16.62 5.75 -10.74
C ALA A 26 15.34 4.90 -10.77
N SER A 27 15.39 3.69 -11.35
CA SER A 27 14.25 2.76 -11.34
C SER A 27 13.85 2.34 -9.92
N THR A 28 14.84 2.07 -9.05
CA THR A 28 14.62 1.68 -7.65
C THR A 28 13.96 2.81 -6.84
N VAL A 29 14.41 4.05 -7.03
CA VAL A 29 13.80 5.23 -6.39
C VAL A 29 12.34 5.38 -6.82
N LEU A 30 12.06 5.23 -8.11
CA LEU A 30 10.70 5.37 -8.64
C LEU A 30 9.75 4.28 -8.10
N MET A 31 10.23 3.04 -7.99
CA MET A 31 9.49 1.94 -7.37
C MET A 31 9.26 2.19 -5.88
N GLY A 32 10.28 2.67 -5.15
CA GLY A 32 10.16 3.02 -3.73
C GLY A 32 9.10 4.09 -3.48
N LEU A 33 9.08 5.15 -4.31
CA LEU A 33 8.05 6.18 -4.27
C LEU A 33 6.64 5.62 -4.51
N SER A 34 6.50 4.70 -5.47
CA SER A 34 5.22 4.05 -5.76
C SER A 34 4.69 3.26 -4.57
N ILE A 35 5.55 2.48 -3.91
CA ILE A 35 5.18 1.69 -2.72
C ILE A 35 4.72 2.63 -1.60
N GLY A 36 5.50 3.68 -1.30
CA GLY A 36 5.16 4.64 -0.24
C GLY A 36 3.82 5.36 -0.48
N PHE A 37 3.52 5.75 -1.71
CA PHE A 37 2.22 6.35 -2.04
C PHE A 37 1.06 5.37 -2.05
N SER A 38 1.31 4.07 -2.22
CA SER A 38 0.27 3.05 -2.29
C SER A 38 -0.09 2.50 -0.91
N GLU A 39 0.88 2.36 -0.01
CA GLU A 39 0.72 1.71 1.29
C GLU A 39 -0.30 2.42 2.20
N ALA A 40 -0.19 3.74 2.34
CA ALA A 40 -1.09 4.52 3.20
C ALA A 40 -2.57 4.43 2.76
N PRO A 41 -2.93 4.65 1.47
CA PRO A 41 -4.29 4.42 0.99
C PRO A 41 -4.79 2.99 1.16
N ILE A 42 -3.92 1.98 1.02
CA ILE A 42 -4.31 0.56 1.17
C ILE A 42 -4.73 0.28 2.61
N LEU A 43 -3.91 0.67 3.57
CA LEU A 43 -4.20 0.47 4.99
C LEU A 43 -5.46 1.26 5.43
N SER A 44 -5.62 2.50 4.95
CA SER A 44 -6.84 3.29 5.24
C SER A 44 -8.07 2.61 4.66
N TYR A 45 -8.02 2.19 3.39
CA TYR A 45 -9.13 1.54 2.72
C TYR A 45 -9.55 0.24 3.45
N VAL A 46 -8.60 -0.62 3.80
CA VAL A 46 -8.88 -1.85 4.56
C VAL A 46 -9.47 -1.53 5.93
N GLY A 47 -8.96 -0.50 6.62
CA GLY A 47 -9.47 -0.06 7.92
C GLY A 47 -10.91 0.48 7.86
N GLU A 48 -11.26 1.16 6.76
CA GLU A 48 -12.57 1.78 6.53
C GLU A 48 -13.65 0.79 6.10
N ILE A 49 -13.30 -0.24 5.31
CA ILE A 49 -14.28 -1.25 4.85
C ILE A 49 -14.53 -2.36 5.88
N THR A 50 -13.53 -2.65 6.73
CA THR A 50 -13.60 -3.82 7.62
C THR A 50 -14.36 -3.50 8.90
N GLU A 51 -15.27 -4.39 9.29
CA GLU A 51 -15.94 -4.31 10.60
C GLU A 51 -14.91 -4.32 11.75
N PRO A 52 -15.14 -3.59 12.86
CA PRO A 52 -14.21 -3.52 13.98
C PRO A 52 -13.77 -4.89 14.51
N ARG A 53 -14.69 -5.88 14.49
CA ARG A 53 -14.42 -7.25 14.95
C ARG A 53 -13.46 -8.02 14.04
N LEU A 54 -13.48 -7.76 12.73
CA LEU A 54 -12.70 -8.50 11.74
C LEU A 54 -11.43 -7.76 11.29
N ARG A 55 -11.22 -6.53 11.75
CA ARG A 55 -10.11 -5.66 11.32
C ARG A 55 -8.74 -6.31 11.51
N GLY A 56 -8.52 -6.98 12.64
CA GLY A 56 -7.26 -7.69 12.89
C GLY A 56 -7.03 -8.86 11.91
N MET A 57 -8.07 -9.64 11.63
CA MET A 57 -7.97 -10.78 10.72
C MET A 57 -7.73 -10.33 9.27
N MET A 58 -8.44 -9.30 8.81
CA MET A 58 -8.23 -8.75 7.45
C MET A 58 -6.86 -8.12 7.29
N ALA A 59 -6.35 -7.42 8.31
CA ALA A 59 -4.99 -6.86 8.28
C ALA A 59 -3.92 -7.96 8.21
N SER A 60 -4.08 -9.04 8.97
CA SER A 60 -3.19 -10.20 8.88
C SER A 60 -3.27 -10.88 7.52
N LEU A 61 -4.46 -11.04 6.95
CA LEU A 61 -4.64 -11.63 5.61
C LEU A 61 -3.97 -10.78 4.52
N ALA A 62 -4.09 -9.45 4.60
CA ALA A 62 -3.41 -8.53 3.70
C ALA A 62 -1.88 -8.66 3.80
N SER A 63 -1.36 -8.79 5.02
CA SER A 63 0.07 -8.99 5.28
C SER A 63 0.58 -10.32 4.71
N THR A 64 -0.19 -11.40 4.91
CA THR A 64 0.11 -12.73 4.34
C THR A 64 0.11 -12.72 2.82
N ALA A 65 -0.86 -12.03 2.20
CA ALA A 65 -0.89 -11.87 0.74
C ALA A 65 0.36 -11.14 0.22
N GLY A 66 0.85 -10.12 0.94
CA GLY A 66 2.12 -9.45 0.64
C GLY A 66 3.33 -10.38 0.71
N MET A 67 3.40 -11.23 1.75
CA MET A 67 4.46 -12.23 1.89
C MET A 67 4.41 -13.29 0.78
N LEU A 68 3.21 -13.73 0.39
CA LEU A 68 3.02 -14.64 -0.74
C LEU A 68 3.49 -14.00 -2.05
N GLY A 69 3.21 -12.72 -2.28
CA GLY A 69 3.72 -11.99 -3.44
C GLY A 69 5.25 -11.95 -3.49
N MET A 70 5.89 -11.70 -2.34
CA MET A 70 7.36 -11.74 -2.22
C MET A 70 7.91 -13.16 -2.47
N PHE A 71 7.24 -14.20 -1.96
CA PHE A 71 7.62 -15.57 -2.23
C PHE A 71 7.56 -15.91 -3.73
N LEU A 72 6.49 -15.50 -4.41
CA LEU A 72 6.34 -15.70 -5.86
C LEU A 72 7.45 -15.01 -6.66
N ILE A 73 7.84 -13.78 -6.29
CA ILE A 73 8.94 -13.09 -6.99
C ILE A 73 10.26 -13.85 -6.88
N TYR A 74 10.55 -14.44 -5.72
CA TYR A 74 11.75 -15.24 -5.51
C TYR A 74 11.71 -16.55 -6.27
N LEU A 75 10.54 -17.19 -6.32
CA LEU A 75 10.34 -18.39 -7.13
C LEU A 75 10.56 -18.09 -8.62
N LEU A 76 10.01 -16.98 -9.12
CA LEU A 76 10.24 -16.53 -10.49
C LEU A 76 11.71 -16.20 -10.76
N GLY A 77 12.39 -15.54 -9.82
CA GLY A 77 13.82 -15.25 -9.90
C GLY A 77 14.73 -16.48 -9.86
N TYR A 78 14.23 -17.61 -9.37
CA TYR A 78 14.92 -18.89 -9.43
C TYR A 78 14.85 -19.53 -10.82
N PHE A 79 13.69 -19.46 -11.48
CA PHE A 79 13.48 -20.11 -12.79
C PHE A 79 13.84 -19.25 -14.00
N PHE A 80 13.77 -17.93 -13.89
CA PHE A 80 13.91 -17.02 -15.03
C PHE A 80 15.00 -15.97 -14.82
N GLU A 81 15.57 -15.48 -15.92
CA GLU A 81 16.46 -14.33 -15.89
C GLU A 81 15.75 -13.08 -15.33
N TRP A 82 16.49 -12.26 -14.59
CA TRP A 82 15.98 -11.05 -13.93
C TRP A 82 15.25 -10.07 -14.87
N ARG A 83 15.64 -10.02 -16.17
CA ARG A 83 14.96 -9.20 -17.19
C ARG A 83 13.55 -9.72 -17.50
N ILE A 84 13.38 -11.04 -17.63
CA ILE A 84 12.08 -11.66 -17.86
C ILE A 84 11.20 -11.49 -16.62
N VAL A 85 11.78 -11.65 -15.43
CA VAL A 85 11.08 -11.42 -14.15
C VAL A 85 10.61 -9.97 -14.04
N ALA A 86 11.41 -8.98 -14.45
CA ALA A 86 11.00 -7.58 -14.46
C ALA A 86 9.80 -7.31 -15.39
N LEU A 87 9.81 -7.93 -16.58
CA LEU A 87 8.70 -7.81 -17.54
C LEU A 87 7.42 -8.47 -16.99
N LEU A 88 7.54 -9.67 -16.43
CA LEU A 88 6.43 -10.38 -15.80
C LEU A 88 5.86 -9.62 -14.59
N SER A 89 6.73 -8.99 -13.82
CA SER A 89 6.36 -8.16 -12.68
C SER A 89 5.61 -6.89 -13.08
N THR A 90 5.73 -6.45 -14.34
CA THR A 90 4.95 -5.33 -14.88
C THR A 90 3.48 -5.69 -15.04
N LEU A 91 3.13 -6.97 -15.20
CA LEU A 91 1.74 -7.43 -15.27
C LEU A 91 1.00 -7.29 -13.93
N CYS A 92 1.71 -7.38 -12.80
CA CYS A 92 1.14 -7.23 -11.47
C CYS A 92 0.44 -5.87 -11.26
N PRO A 93 1.11 -4.71 -11.41
CA PRO A 93 0.47 -3.41 -11.24
C PRO A 93 -0.64 -3.15 -12.27
N ILE A 94 -0.54 -3.69 -13.50
CA ILE A 94 -1.61 -3.60 -14.50
C ILE A 94 -2.86 -4.34 -14.00
N THR A 95 -2.68 -5.57 -13.50
CA THR A 95 -3.77 -6.37 -12.94
C THR A 95 -4.37 -5.67 -11.71
N CYS A 96 -3.55 -5.08 -10.85
CA CYS A 96 -4.03 -4.28 -9.72
C CYS A 96 -4.90 -3.09 -10.18
N ILE A 97 -4.52 -2.38 -11.25
CA ILE A 97 -5.34 -1.28 -11.79
C ILE A 97 -6.71 -1.82 -12.24
N CYS A 98 -6.74 -2.93 -12.97
CA CYS A 98 -7.99 -3.56 -13.41
C CYS A 98 -8.88 -3.98 -12.23
N LEU A 99 -8.30 -4.57 -11.19
CA LEU A 99 -9.04 -4.99 -9.99
C LEU A 99 -9.58 -3.80 -9.21
N VAL A 100 -8.79 -2.74 -9.04
CA VAL A 100 -9.21 -1.52 -8.33
C VAL A 100 -10.37 -0.84 -9.05
N MET A 101 -10.45 -0.90 -10.39
CA MET A 101 -11.60 -0.36 -11.13
C MET A 101 -12.92 -1.09 -10.84
N LEU A 102 -12.86 -2.37 -10.42
CA LEU A 102 -14.05 -3.16 -10.06
C LEU A 102 -14.51 -2.91 -8.63
N ILE A 103 -13.59 -2.49 -7.75
CA ILE A 103 -13.84 -2.28 -6.33
C ILE A 103 -14.52 -0.91 -6.13
N PRO A 104 -15.63 -0.82 -5.37
CA PRO A 104 -16.25 0.46 -5.07
C PRO A 104 -15.33 1.33 -4.21
N GLU A 105 -15.37 2.63 -4.43
CA GLU A 105 -14.65 3.61 -3.60
C GLU A 105 -15.11 3.55 -2.13
N SER A 106 -14.24 3.97 -1.20
CA SER A 106 -14.55 3.95 0.23
C SER A 106 -15.87 4.67 0.55
N PRO A 107 -16.78 4.06 1.33
CA PRO A 107 -18.03 4.68 1.76
C PRO A 107 -17.81 6.01 2.51
N ILE A 108 -16.79 6.09 3.36
CA ILE A 108 -16.47 7.29 4.16
C ILE A 108 -16.05 8.44 3.24
N TRP A 109 -15.20 8.15 2.25
CA TRP A 109 -14.78 9.14 1.27
C TRP A 109 -15.95 9.63 0.40
N LEU A 110 -16.87 8.73 0.03
CA LEU A 110 -18.08 9.09 -0.73
C LEU A 110 -19.03 9.97 0.10
N ILE A 111 -19.18 9.71 1.40
CA ILE A 111 -19.94 10.57 2.33
C ILE A 111 -19.28 11.94 2.46
N ALA A 112 -17.96 11.99 2.62
CA ALA A 112 -17.22 13.26 2.71
C ALA A 112 -17.36 14.14 1.46
N LYS A 113 -17.53 13.53 0.29
CA LYS A 113 -17.83 14.23 -0.98
C LYS A 113 -19.31 14.53 -1.21
N GLY A 114 -20.20 14.23 -0.26
CA GLY A 114 -21.64 14.42 -0.38
C GLY A 114 -22.33 13.47 -1.37
N LYS A 115 -21.67 12.38 -1.80
CA LYS A 115 -22.21 11.40 -2.76
C LYS A 115 -22.95 10.27 -2.05
N ASN A 116 -24.03 10.62 -1.37
CA ASN A 116 -24.78 9.73 -0.47
C ASN A 116 -25.30 8.43 -1.13
N GLU A 117 -25.85 8.52 -2.35
CA GLU A 117 -26.37 7.33 -3.04
C GLU A 117 -25.27 6.34 -3.43
N LYS A 118 -24.09 6.84 -3.84
CA LYS A 118 -22.94 5.98 -4.12
C LYS A 118 -22.37 5.37 -2.83
N ALA A 119 -22.35 6.14 -1.74
CA ALA A 119 -21.88 5.66 -0.45
C ALA A 119 -22.73 4.49 0.08
N LYS A 120 -24.07 4.60 0.01
CA LYS A 120 -24.97 3.48 0.36
C LYS A 120 -24.71 2.24 -0.48
N LYS A 121 -24.60 2.41 -1.81
CA LYS A 121 -24.33 1.28 -2.72
C LYS A 121 -22.97 0.62 -2.44
N ALA A 122 -21.94 1.41 -2.16
CA ALA A 122 -20.62 0.89 -1.78
C ALA A 122 -20.69 0.11 -0.46
N LEU A 123 -21.41 0.63 0.54
CA LEU A 123 -21.56 -0.02 1.85
C LEU A 123 -22.36 -1.33 1.74
N CYS A 124 -23.44 -1.36 0.94
CA CYS A 124 -24.15 -2.60 0.59
C CYS A 124 -23.24 -3.63 -0.06
N TRP A 125 -22.36 -3.23 -0.98
CA TRP A 125 -21.41 -4.12 -1.65
C TRP A 125 -20.40 -4.71 -0.66
N VAL A 126 -19.80 -3.86 0.18
CA VAL A 126 -18.80 -4.27 1.19
C VAL A 126 -19.38 -5.23 2.23
N ARG A 127 -20.68 -5.09 2.58
CA ARG A 127 -21.40 -5.98 3.50
C ARG A 127 -21.99 -7.22 2.82
N GLY A 128 -21.64 -7.50 1.57
CA GLY A 128 -22.05 -8.71 0.84
C GLY A 128 -23.36 -8.57 0.05
N TRP A 129 -23.53 -7.46 -0.68
CA TRP A 129 -24.72 -7.16 -1.49
C TRP A 129 -26.04 -7.16 -0.71
N VAL A 130 -25.99 -6.71 0.54
CA VAL A 130 -27.16 -6.63 1.43
C VAL A 130 -28.08 -5.45 1.07
N ASN A 131 -29.36 -5.58 1.44
CA ASN A 131 -30.36 -4.54 1.19
C ASN A 131 -30.01 -3.22 1.91
N PRO A 132 -30.30 -2.05 1.29
CA PRO A 132 -29.98 -0.74 1.86
C PRO A 132 -30.57 -0.46 3.24
N GLU A 133 -31.65 -1.15 3.62
CA GLU A 133 -32.29 -0.96 4.92
C GLU A 133 -31.45 -1.50 6.09
N ILE A 134 -30.76 -2.62 5.89
CA ILE A 134 -29.92 -3.26 6.91
C ILE A 134 -28.71 -2.36 7.24
N VAL A 135 -28.23 -1.65 6.22
CA VAL A 135 -27.02 -0.84 6.29
C VAL A 135 -27.31 0.61 6.73
N LYS A 136 -28.59 0.97 6.88
CA LYS A 136 -29.01 2.34 7.18
C LYS A 136 -28.48 2.85 8.51
N THR A 137 -28.44 2.00 9.53
CA THR A 137 -27.92 2.34 10.86
C THR A 137 -26.43 2.65 10.80
N GLU A 138 -25.65 1.75 10.20
CA GLU A 138 -24.21 1.93 10.00
C GLU A 138 -23.91 3.19 9.17
N TYR A 139 -24.68 3.43 8.11
CA TYR A 139 -24.53 4.62 7.28
C TYR A 139 -24.74 5.93 8.07
N LEU A 140 -25.71 5.97 8.98
CA LEU A 140 -25.94 7.12 9.85
C LEU A 140 -24.80 7.33 10.86
N GLU A 141 -24.23 6.26 11.40
CA GLU A 141 -23.05 6.34 12.26
C GLU A 141 -21.83 6.90 11.52
N LEU A 142 -21.63 6.48 10.27
CA LEU A 142 -20.54 7.00 9.43
C LEU A 142 -20.72 8.49 9.09
N ILE A 143 -21.96 8.96 8.87
CA ILE A 143 -22.23 10.40 8.70
C ILE A 143 -21.87 11.16 9.99
N ARG A 144 -22.34 10.67 11.15
CA ARG A 144 -22.07 11.31 12.44
C ARG A 144 -20.57 11.37 12.73
N TYR A 145 -19.83 10.30 12.44
CA TYR A 145 -18.37 10.26 12.57
C TYR A 145 -17.67 11.30 11.68
N ASN A 146 -18.16 11.46 10.45
CA ASN A 146 -17.62 12.43 9.50
C ASN A 146 -17.89 13.88 9.91
N GLU A 147 -19.07 14.16 10.46
CA GLU A 147 -19.42 15.47 11.01
C GLU A 147 -18.55 15.85 12.22
N LEU A 148 -18.27 14.90 13.10
CA LEU A 148 -17.40 15.09 14.27
C LEU A 148 -15.92 15.28 13.88
N SER A 149 -15.50 14.67 12.78
CA SER A 149 -14.14 14.75 12.25
C SER A 149 -13.87 16.07 11.48
N GLY A 150 -14.81 17.02 11.49
CA GLY A 150 -14.64 18.38 10.96
C GLY A 150 -15.23 18.63 9.57
N THR A 151 -15.83 17.63 8.93
CA THR A 151 -16.45 17.80 7.59
C THR A 151 -17.93 18.14 7.73
N ARG A 152 -18.26 19.42 7.92
CA ARG A 152 -19.65 19.86 8.07
C ARG A 152 -20.40 19.79 6.72
N ASN A 153 -21.47 19.00 6.64
CA ASN A 153 -22.45 18.93 5.53
C ASN A 153 -21.95 18.42 4.16
N GLY A 154 -20.99 17.50 4.10
CA GLY A 154 -20.60 16.85 2.82
C GLY A 154 -20.02 17.80 1.76
N LYS A 155 -19.77 19.05 2.13
CA LYS A 155 -18.88 19.96 1.44
C LYS A 155 -17.55 19.85 2.16
N VAL A 156 -16.57 19.26 1.49
CA VAL A 156 -15.19 19.48 1.88
C VAL A 156 -14.99 20.99 1.71
N ASN A 157 -15.07 21.76 2.80
CA ASN A 157 -14.38 23.04 2.84
C ASN A 157 -12.90 22.66 2.73
N ILE A 158 -12.42 22.52 1.49
CA ILE A 158 -11.01 22.70 1.18
C ILE A 158 -10.81 24.20 1.33
N GLU A 159 -10.92 24.68 2.57
CA GLU A 159 -10.06 25.78 2.97
C GLU A 159 -8.68 25.24 2.63
N TYR A 160 -7.97 25.91 1.71
CA TYR A 160 -6.59 25.59 1.37
C TYR A 160 -5.78 25.89 2.64
N ASP A 161 -5.92 25.01 3.62
CA ASP A 161 -5.17 24.99 4.84
C ASP A 161 -3.78 24.63 4.35
N SER A 162 -2.99 25.68 4.10
CA SER A 162 -1.74 25.58 3.37
C SER A 162 -0.89 24.47 4.00
N LEU A 163 -0.04 23.80 3.21
CA LEU A 163 0.88 22.80 3.76
C LEU A 163 1.60 23.28 5.03
N SER A 164 1.82 24.60 5.15
CA SER A 164 2.38 25.26 6.33
C SER A 164 1.51 25.20 7.59
N SER A 165 0.17 25.29 7.50
CA SER A 165 -0.71 25.20 8.67
C SER A 165 -0.91 23.76 9.14
N LYS A 166 -0.90 22.78 8.21
CA LYS A 166 -0.80 21.35 8.56
C LYS A 166 0.55 21.01 9.20
N LEU A 167 1.63 21.62 8.72
CA LEU A 167 2.97 21.44 9.30
C LEU A 167 3.09 22.12 10.68
N SER A 168 2.33 23.19 10.96
CA SER A 168 2.32 23.80 12.28
C SER A 168 1.58 22.95 13.32
N GLN A 169 0.52 22.22 12.92
CA GLN A 169 -0.17 21.25 13.80
C GLN A 169 0.76 20.09 14.22
N LEU A 170 1.74 19.74 13.40
CA LEU A 170 2.76 18.74 13.76
C LEU A 170 3.72 19.22 14.87
N LYS A 171 3.76 20.52 15.18
CA LYS A 171 4.55 21.06 16.30
C LYS A 171 3.82 21.01 17.64
N ASP A 172 2.55 20.59 17.67
CA ASP A 172 1.80 20.51 18.91
C ASP A 172 2.35 19.39 19.84
N PRO A 173 2.52 19.65 21.15
CA PRO A 173 3.04 18.67 22.11
C PRO A 173 2.24 17.39 22.23
N SER A 174 0.94 17.45 21.96
CA SER A 174 0.05 16.29 21.91
C SER A 174 0.34 15.37 20.73
N VAL A 175 0.90 15.89 19.64
CA VAL A 175 1.14 15.15 18.38
C VAL A 175 2.59 14.68 18.29
N TYR A 176 3.58 15.55 18.52
CA TYR A 176 4.98 15.17 18.30
C TYR A 176 5.50 14.17 19.35
N ARG A 177 4.96 14.18 20.59
CA ARG A 177 5.37 13.22 21.64
C ARG A 177 5.04 11.77 21.27
N PRO A 178 3.78 11.40 20.96
CA PRO A 178 3.46 10.05 20.51
C PRO A 178 4.08 9.74 19.14
N LEU A 179 4.11 10.71 18.22
CA LEU A 179 4.75 10.53 16.91
C LEU A 179 6.24 10.20 17.05
N GLY A 180 6.96 10.90 17.91
CA GLY A 180 8.38 10.64 18.17
C GLY A 180 8.63 9.23 18.70
N LEU A 181 7.79 8.75 19.64
CA LEU A 181 7.88 7.37 20.14
C LEU A 181 7.61 6.35 19.03
N VAL A 182 6.58 6.57 18.22
CA VAL A 182 6.25 5.70 17.08
C VAL A 182 7.40 5.69 16.07
N MET A 183 7.99 6.84 15.76
CA MET A 183 9.15 6.95 14.87
C MET A 183 10.37 6.20 15.42
N ILE A 184 10.64 6.28 16.72
CA ILE A 184 11.72 5.52 17.37
C ILE A 184 11.45 4.02 17.28
N VAL A 185 10.22 3.58 17.55
CA VAL A 185 9.84 2.17 17.43
C VAL A 185 10.05 1.67 16.00
N PHE A 186 9.56 2.39 15.00
CA PHE A 186 9.80 2.04 13.59
C PHE A 186 11.30 1.97 13.27
N PHE A 187 12.08 2.96 13.69
CA PHE A 187 13.53 2.98 13.46
C PHE A 187 14.21 1.74 14.04
N ILE A 188 13.90 1.39 15.29
CA ILE A 188 14.45 0.19 15.95
C ILE A 188 13.97 -1.08 15.23
N SER A 189 12.69 -1.18 14.86
CA SER A 189 12.16 -2.32 14.12
C SER A 189 12.86 -2.52 12.77
N TYR A 190 13.19 -1.45 12.05
CA TYR A 190 13.92 -1.54 10.78
C TYR A 190 15.38 -1.98 10.96
N ILE A 191 16.04 -1.64 12.07
CA ILE A 191 17.40 -2.11 12.40
C ILE A 191 17.40 -3.61 12.75
N ILE A 192 16.39 -4.06 13.50
CA ILE A 192 16.25 -5.47 13.88
C ILE A 192 15.87 -6.32 12.66
N CYS A 193 15.17 -5.74 11.69
CA CYS A 193 14.67 -6.47 10.54
C CYS A 193 15.78 -6.96 9.62
N LEU A 194 15.63 -8.17 9.08
CA LEU A 194 16.57 -8.80 8.13
C LEU A 194 16.50 -8.18 6.71
N LEU A 195 15.58 -7.25 6.46
CA LEU A 195 15.39 -6.63 5.14
C LEU A 195 16.66 -5.99 4.56
N PRO A 196 17.51 -5.29 5.34
CA PRO A 196 18.79 -4.73 4.87
C PRO A 196 19.87 -5.79 4.61
N CYS A 197 19.70 -7.03 5.09
CA CYS A 197 20.65 -8.11 4.86
C CYS A 197 20.52 -8.74 3.46
N LYS A 198 19.42 -8.50 2.74
CA LYS A 198 19.16 -9.05 1.39
C LYS A 198 20.31 -8.86 0.38
N PRO A 199 20.94 -7.69 0.22
CA PRO A 199 22.09 -7.53 -0.68
C PRO A 199 23.35 -8.29 -0.21
N TYR A 200 23.48 -8.53 1.10
CA TYR A 200 24.62 -9.23 1.69
C TYR A 200 24.44 -10.76 1.68
N PHE A 201 23.22 -11.26 1.43
CA PHE A 201 22.93 -12.70 1.46
C PHE A 201 23.81 -13.49 0.49
N SER A 202 24.03 -12.98 -0.73
CA SER A 202 24.91 -13.64 -1.71
C SER A 202 26.38 -13.64 -1.25
N GLN A 203 26.83 -12.57 -0.60
CA GLN A 203 28.19 -12.47 -0.05
C GLN A 203 28.39 -13.44 1.13
N ILE A 204 27.39 -13.54 2.01
CA ILE A 204 27.42 -14.46 3.17
C ILE A 204 27.41 -15.91 2.68
N MET A 205 26.58 -16.26 1.70
CA MET A 205 26.56 -17.62 1.13
C MET A 205 27.92 -18.02 0.54
N ASN A 206 28.56 -17.11 -0.19
CA ASN A 206 29.90 -17.34 -0.73
C ASN A 206 30.98 -17.53 0.36
N GLN A 207 30.84 -16.88 1.53
CA GLN A 207 31.79 -17.03 2.64
C GLN A 207 31.62 -18.33 3.43
N VAL A 208 30.46 -18.97 3.34
CA VAL A 208 30.11 -20.20 4.07
C VAL A 208 30.29 -21.45 3.18
N ASP A 209 30.94 -21.30 2.00
CA ASP A 209 31.11 -22.38 0.99
C ASP A 209 29.78 -23.03 0.55
N LEU A 210 28.65 -22.34 0.75
CA LEU A 210 27.37 -22.71 0.15
C LEU A 210 27.41 -22.27 -1.32
N SER A 211 27.73 -23.22 -2.21
CA SER A 211 27.88 -22.99 -3.65
C SER A 211 26.72 -22.20 -4.24
N ASN A 212 27.08 -21.17 -5.03
CA ASN A 212 26.17 -20.28 -5.76
C ASN A 212 25.67 -20.98 -7.04
N ASP A 213 25.22 -22.23 -6.93
CA ASP A 213 24.90 -23.10 -8.06
C ASP A 213 23.52 -22.77 -8.66
N GLN A 214 23.42 -21.59 -9.28
CA GLN A 214 22.49 -21.40 -10.39
C GLN A 214 23.07 -21.93 -11.72
N SER A 215 24.39 -22.18 -11.80
CA SER A 215 25.06 -22.65 -13.02
C SER A 215 25.11 -24.18 -13.21
N LEU A 216 24.94 -24.98 -12.15
CA LEU A 216 25.08 -26.46 -12.22
C LEU A 216 23.78 -27.20 -12.59
N LEU A 217 22.64 -26.51 -12.73
CA LEU A 217 21.32 -27.12 -13.03
C LEU A 217 20.81 -26.83 -14.46
N LEU A 218 21.58 -26.13 -15.29
CA LEU A 218 21.28 -25.84 -16.70
C LEU A 218 22.24 -26.58 -17.66
N VAL A 219 22.62 -27.81 -17.31
CA VAL A 219 23.14 -28.83 -18.24
C VAL A 219 22.28 -30.08 -18.06
#